data_AF-A0A2W4VRH9-F1
#
_entry.id   AF-A0A2W4VRH9-F1
#
_cell.length_a   1.000
_cell.length_b   1.000
_cell.length_c   1.000
_cell.angle_alpha   90.00
_cell.angle_beta   90.00
_cell.angle_gamma   90.00
#
_symmetry.space_group_name_H-M   'P 1'
#
loop_
_entity.id
_entity.type
_entity.pdbx_description
1 polymer ?
#
loop_
_entity_poly.entity_id
_entity_poly.type
_entity_poly.pdbx_seq_one_letter_code
_entity_poly.pdbx_strand_id
1 'polypeptide(L)'
;MTLDELRTHILALTPAEKAEAVHLLVQSLGNVWPGIEKTPGVVGGDACIVGTRIPVWDLVQYRRIGASDAKILEAYPQLTATHLAHA
;
A
#
# COMPACT_ATOMS: atom_id res chain seq x y z
N MET A 1 -11.62 19.93 -16.50
CA MET A 1 -12.72 18.96 -16.59
C MET A 1 -13.43 18.92 -15.25
N THR A 2 -14.74 19.12 -15.23
CA THR A 2 -15.58 18.97 -14.03
C THR A 2 -15.95 17.49 -13.81
N LEU A 3 -16.42 17.12 -12.62
CA LEU A 3 -16.86 15.74 -12.36
C LEU A 3 -18.05 15.32 -13.22
N ASP A 4 -18.93 16.26 -13.59
CA ASP A 4 -20.07 16.00 -14.47
C ASP A 4 -19.65 15.77 -15.93
N GLU A 5 -18.66 16.52 -16.41
CA GLU A 5 -18.02 16.27 -17.71
C GLU A 5 -17.36 14.88 -17.74
N LEU A 6 -16.60 14.53 -16.69
CA LEU A 6 -15.97 13.22 -16.56
C LEU A 6 -16.99 12.08 -16.56
N ARG A 7 -18.11 12.23 -15.83
CA ARG A 7 -19.20 11.25 -15.81
C ARG A 7 -19.73 10.99 -17.21
N THR A 8 -19.94 12.06 -17.99
CA THR A 8 -20.43 11.96 -19.36
C THR A 8 -19.47 11.18 -20.24
N HIS A 9 -18.16 11.46 -20.13
CA HIS A 9 -17.13 10.73 -20.87
C HIS A 9 -17.06 9.25 -20.48
N ILE A 10 -17.10 8.93 -19.18
CA ILE A 10 -17.08 7.53 -18.70
C ILE A 10 -18.30 6.75 -19.21
N LEU A 11 -19.48 7.37 -19.27
CA LEU A 11 -20.69 6.69 -19.74
C LEU A 11 -20.60 6.33 -21.23
N ALA A 12 -19.93 7.16 -22.04
CA ALA A 12 -19.75 6.96 -23.48
C ALA A 12 -18.75 5.84 -23.84
N LEU A 13 -17.93 5.38 -22.89
CA LEU A 13 -16.95 4.31 -23.11
C LEU A 13 -17.61 2.95 -23.36
N THR A 14 -16.94 2.13 -24.17
CA THR A 14 -17.24 0.70 -24.31
C THR A 14 -16.99 -0.05 -22.99
N PRO A 15 -17.54 -1.27 -22.81
CA PRO A 15 -17.26 -2.08 -21.62
C PRO A 15 -15.76 -2.34 -21.36
N ALA A 16 -14.96 -2.52 -22.42
CA ALA A 16 -13.52 -2.75 -22.30
C ALA A 16 -12.78 -1.49 -21.81
N GLU A 17 -13.07 -0.34 -22.40
CA GLU A 17 -12.49 0.94 -22.00
C GLU A 17 -12.93 1.35 -20.57
N LYS A 18 -14.17 1.01 -20.18
CA LYS A 18 -14.62 1.19 -18.78
C LYS A 18 -13.77 0.37 -17.81
N ALA A 19 -13.46 -0.88 -18.16
CA ALA A 19 -12.60 -1.72 -17.33
C ALA A 19 -11.18 -1.16 -17.22
N GLU A 20 -10.62 -0.67 -18.32
CA GLU A 20 -9.30 -0.02 -18.33
C GLU A 20 -9.29 1.28 -17.51
N ALA A 21 -10.32 2.13 -17.64
CA ALA A 21 -10.46 3.35 -16.84
C ALA A 21 -10.56 3.04 -15.34
N VAL A 22 -11.30 1.99 -14.95
CA VAL A 22 -11.34 1.54 -13.55
C VAL A 22 -9.96 1.07 -13.08
N HIS A 23 -9.22 0.34 -13.91
CA HIS A 23 -7.86 -0.10 -13.57
C HIS A 23 -6.92 1.09 -13.32
N LEU A 24 -6.93 2.07 -14.21
CA LEU A 24 -6.13 3.30 -14.08
C LEU A 24 -6.53 4.12 -12.85
N LEU A 25 -7.82 4.19 -12.54
CA LEU A 25 -8.32 4.86 -11.34
C LEU A 25 -7.89 4.14 -10.07
N VAL A 26 -7.94 2.80 -10.03
CA VAL A 26 -7.44 2.02 -8.89
C VAL A 26 -5.94 2.23 -8.69
N GLN A 27 -5.16 2.25 -9.78
CA GLN A 27 -3.72 2.52 -9.73
C GLN A 27 -3.37 3.95 -9.29
N SER A 28 -4.19 4.94 -9.66
CA SER A 28 -3.94 6.34 -9.30
C SER A 28 -4.50 6.73 -7.92
N LEU A 29 -5.58 6.08 -7.48
CA LEU A 29 -6.21 6.31 -6.17
C LEU A 29 -5.55 5.50 -5.05
N GLY A 30 -4.96 4.35 -5.37
CA GLY A 30 -3.95 3.78 -4.48
C GLY A 30 -2.67 4.60 -4.66
N ASN A 31 -2.17 5.35 -3.70
CA ASN A 31 -1.58 4.83 -2.47
C ASN A 31 -1.57 3.29 -2.35
N VAL A 32 -1.27 2.57 -3.43
CA VAL A 32 -1.02 1.15 -3.40
C VAL A 32 0.34 1.04 -2.76
N TRP A 33 0.36 0.92 -1.44
CA TRP A 33 1.53 0.51 -0.69
C TRP A 33 1.42 -1.02 -0.64
N PRO A 34 1.99 -1.75 -1.62
CA PRO A 34 1.74 -3.18 -1.72
C PRO A 34 2.22 -3.83 -0.41
N GLY A 35 1.39 -4.63 0.22
CA GLY A 35 1.76 -5.23 1.50
C GLY A 35 1.84 -4.28 2.70
N ILE A 36 1.24 -3.08 2.64
CA ILE A 36 0.98 -2.22 3.80
C ILE A 36 -0.53 -2.01 3.94
N GLU A 37 -1.02 -2.09 5.17
CA GLU A 37 -2.42 -1.85 5.51
C GLU A 37 -2.56 -0.90 6.71
N LYS A 38 -3.70 -0.20 6.79
CA LYS A 38 -4.10 0.60 7.96
C LYS A 38 -5.44 0.10 8.46
N THR A 39 -5.45 -0.48 9.65
CA THR A 39 -6.66 -1.04 10.26
C THR A 39 -6.95 -0.27 11.55
N PRO A 40 -8.09 0.44 11.66
CA PRO A 40 -8.47 1.13 12.89
C PRO A 40 -8.41 0.18 14.10
N GLY A 41 -7.75 0.61 15.18
CA GLY A 41 -7.56 -0.19 16.40
C GLY A 41 -6.38 -1.19 16.37
N VAL A 42 -5.70 -1.37 15.24
CA VAL A 42 -4.43 -2.10 15.16
C VAL A 42 -3.29 -1.08 15.23
N VAL A 43 -2.44 -1.16 16.27
CA VAL A 43 -1.35 -0.19 16.53
C VAL A 43 -1.84 1.27 16.40
N GLY A 44 -3.00 1.58 16.99
CA GLY A 44 -3.57 2.94 16.95
C GLY A 44 -4.03 3.42 15.56
N GLY A 45 -4.07 2.55 14.54
CA GLY A 45 -4.39 2.91 13.15
C GLY A 45 -3.17 3.22 12.28
N ASP A 46 -1.95 2.99 12.80
CA ASP A 46 -0.72 3.15 12.04
C ASP A 46 -0.61 2.16 10.89
N ALA A 47 0.18 2.53 9.88
CA ALA A 47 0.52 1.66 8.75
C ALA A 47 1.32 0.45 9.25
N CYS A 48 0.80 -0.74 9.00
CA CYS A 48 1.44 -2.01 9.35
C CYS A 48 1.73 -2.82 8.09
N ILE A 49 2.74 -3.69 8.15
CA ILE A 49 2.91 -4.72 7.12
C ILE A 49 1.69 -5.63 7.12
N VAL A 50 1.15 -5.90 5.93
CA VAL A 50 -0.08 -6.68 5.72
C VAL A 50 -0.07 -7.99 6.49
N GLY A 51 -1.15 -8.29 7.20
CA GLY A 51 -1.29 -9.53 7.97
C GLY A 51 -0.42 -9.56 9.23
N THR A 52 0.17 -8.43 9.64
CA THR A 52 0.98 -8.32 10.85
C THR A 52 0.55 -7.13 11.70
N ARG A 53 1.05 -7.08 12.95
CA ARG A 53 1.00 -5.88 13.80
C ARG A 53 2.35 -5.17 13.87
N ILE A 54 3.20 -5.34 12.84
CA ILE A 54 4.51 -4.70 12.76
C ILE A 54 4.33 -3.37 12.02
N PRO A 55 4.47 -2.23 12.72
CA PRO A 55 4.27 -0.93 12.09
C PRO A 55 5.47 -0.58 11.20
N VAL A 56 5.19 0.08 10.07
CA VAL A 56 6.22 0.52 9.11
C VAL A 56 7.25 1.44 9.78
N TRP A 57 6.80 2.30 10.71
CA TRP A 57 7.69 3.22 11.42
C TRP A 57 8.75 2.48 12.25
N ASP A 58 8.48 1.27 12.73
CA ASP A 58 9.43 0.48 13.50
C ASP A 58 10.55 -0.03 12.59
N LEU A 59 10.21 -0.53 11.39
CA LEU A 59 11.19 -0.94 10.39
C LEU A 59 12.08 0.24 9.94
N VAL A 60 11.49 1.42 9.76
CA VAL A 60 12.24 2.66 9.50
C VAL A 60 13.19 2.99 10.67
N GLN A 61 12.75 2.78 11.91
CA GLN A 61 13.59 3.03 13.09
C GLN A 61 14.77 2.05 13.18
N TYR A 62 14.57 0.76 12.89
CA TYR A 62 15.64 -0.22 12.77
C TYR A 62 16.71 0.21 11.74
N ARG A 63 16.27 0.69 10.57
CA ARG A 63 17.18 1.21 9.53
C ARG A 63 17.93 2.45 10.02
N ARG A 64 17.27 3.36 10.73
CA ARG A 64 17.89 4.57 11.30
C ARG A 64 18.98 4.28 12.32
N ILE A 65 18.86 3.18 13.08
CA ILE A 65 19.90 2.73 14.03
C ILE A 65 20.96 1.83 13.37
N GLY A 66 20.93 1.67 12.04
CA GLY A 66 21.93 0.95 11.27
C GLY A 66 21.71 -0.56 11.14
N ALA A 67 20.51 -1.07 11.45
CA ALA A 67 20.19 -2.47 11.23
C ALA A 67 20.12 -2.78 9.73
N SER A 68 20.71 -3.91 9.32
CA SER A 68 20.54 -4.44 7.96
C SER A 68 19.18 -5.13 7.80
N ASP A 69 18.70 -5.27 6.57
CA ASP A 69 17.48 -6.03 6.27
C ASP A 69 17.57 -7.47 6.80
N ALA A 70 18.75 -8.10 6.73
CA ALA A 70 18.96 -9.43 7.33
C ALA A 70 18.73 -9.43 8.85
N LYS A 71 19.17 -8.37 9.55
CA LYS A 71 18.94 -8.24 10.99
C LYS A 71 17.47 -8.02 11.32
N ILE A 72 16.76 -7.27 10.48
CA ILE A 72 15.32 -7.04 10.61
C ILE A 72 14.55 -8.35 10.39
N LEU A 73 14.91 -9.14 9.37
CA LEU A 73 14.29 -10.45 9.12
C LEU A 73 14.57 -11.47 10.24
N GLU A 74 15.75 -11.40 10.87
CA GLU A 74 16.06 -12.19 12.07
C GLU A 74 15.17 -11.81 13.25
N ALA A 75 14.93 -10.50 13.45
CA ALA A 75 14.06 -9.99 14.52
C ALA A 75 12.57 -10.26 14.27
N TYR A 76 12.15 -10.27 13.00
CA TYR A 76 10.77 -10.54 12.58
C TYR A 76 10.71 -11.67 11.54
N PRO A 77 10.80 -12.94 11.97
CA PRO A 77 10.86 -14.10 11.05
C PRO A 77 9.60 -14.30 10.18
N GLN A 78 8.48 -13.66 10.53
CA GLN A 78 7.26 -13.65 9.72
C GLN A 78 7.33 -12.67 8.53
N LEU A 79 8.35 -11.81 8.48
CA LEU A 79 8.54 -10.89 7.37
C LEU A 79 9.30 -11.58 6.23
N THR A 80 9.05 -11.07 5.02
CA THR A 80 9.78 -11.47 3.81
C THR A 80 10.60 -10.29 3.31
N ALA A 81 11.58 -10.55 2.44
CA ALA A 81 12.30 -9.48 1.76
C ALA A 81 11.35 -8.54 0.99
N THR A 82 10.28 -9.08 0.42
CA THR A 82 9.22 -8.30 -0.24
C THR A 82 8.51 -7.35 0.73
N HIS A 83 8.22 -7.80 1.96
CA HIS A 83 7.67 -6.90 2.98
C HIS A 83 8.61 -5.74 3.29
N LEU A 84 9.92 -5.98 3.40
CA LEU A 84 10.90 -4.92 3.65
C LEU A 84 11.07 -3.97 2.45
N ALA A 85 10.95 -4.47 1.22
CA ALA A 85 11.03 -3.65 0.02
C ALA A 85 9.86 -2.67 -0.12
N HIS A 86 8.70 -3.01 0.46
CA HIS A 86 7.52 -2.15 0.44
C HIS A 86 7.42 -1.21 1.65
N ALA A 87 8.20 -1.47 2.71
CA ALA A 87 8.22 -0.75 3.98
C ALA A 87 9.11 0.51 3.98
#